data_AF-S8DX96-F1
#
_entry.id   AF-S8DX96-F1
#
_cell.length_a   1.000
_cell.length_b   1.000
_cell.length_c   1.000
_cell.angle_alpha   90.00
_cell.angle_beta   90.00
_cell.angle_gamma   90.00
#
_symmetry.space_group_name_H-M   'P 1'
#
loop_
_entity.id
_entity.type
_entity.pdbx_description
1 polymer ?
#
loop_
_entity_poly.entity_id
_entity_poly.type
_entity_poly.pdbx_seq_one_letter_code
_entity_poly.pdbx_strand_id
1 'polypeptide(L)'
;MCVDLFREAHTTFCQRNGIVVDQNVLQFEGSPIDLHALHTEVLGIGAWDRIMQNNLWPVVATRLGFEQSSKNDTESADTGPLIAEHIQKLYRRYLYALDNIFLTSISAILASKQQQS
;
A
#
# COMPACT_ATOMS: atom_id res chain seq x y z
N MET A 1 6.55 8.09 6.81
CA MET A 1 7.97 7.79 6.45
C MET A 1 8.42 8.88 5.48
N CYS A 2 9.69 9.30 5.47
CA CYS A 2 10.15 10.19 4.39
C CYS A 2 10.10 9.44 3.05
N VAL A 3 9.61 10.10 2.00
CA VAL A 3 9.46 9.51 0.66
C VAL A 3 10.78 8.97 0.11
N ASP A 4 11.88 9.69 0.38
CA ASP A 4 13.23 9.31 -0.07
C ASP A 4 13.70 8.03 0.62
N LEU A 5 13.51 7.93 1.95
CA LEU A 5 13.89 6.75 2.72
C LEU A 5 13.08 5.51 2.28
N PHE A 6 11.77 5.69 2.06
CA PHE A 6 10.93 4.60 1.56
C PHE A 6 11.39 4.14 0.18
N ARG A 7 11.64 5.06 -0.75
CA ARG A 7 12.05 4.73 -2.12
C ARG A 7 13.40 3.99 -2.12
N GLU A 8 14.36 4.42 -1.32
CA GLU A 8 15.67 3.76 -1.21
C GLU A 8 15.57 2.36 -0.58
N ALA A 9 14.81 2.24 0.52
CA ALA A 9 14.58 0.96 1.19
C ALA A 9 13.80 -0.03 0.30
N HIS A 10 12.74 0.42 -0.37
CA HIS A 10 11.95 -0.38 -1.29
C HIS A 10 12.77 -0.82 -2.50
N THR A 11 13.58 0.07 -3.09
CA THR A 11 14.48 -0.27 -4.20
C THR A 11 15.48 -1.35 -3.79
N THR A 12 16.12 -1.17 -2.63
CA THR A 12 17.06 -2.15 -2.07
C THR A 12 16.39 -3.48 -1.77
N PHE A 13 15.18 -3.45 -1.20
CA PHE A 13 14.40 -4.64 -0.91
C PHE A 13 14.01 -5.40 -2.18
N CYS A 14 13.55 -4.68 -3.21
CA CYS A 14 13.21 -5.27 -4.50
C CYS A 14 14.41 -5.95 -5.15
N GLN A 15 15.57 -5.28 -5.16
CA GLN A 15 16.81 -5.86 -5.68
C GLN A 15 17.23 -7.12 -4.91
N ARG A 16 17.18 -7.07 -3.57
CA ARG A 16 17.60 -8.19 -2.71
C ARG A 16 16.68 -9.40 -2.78
N ASN A 17 15.38 -9.18 -3.03
CA ASN A 17 14.38 -10.25 -3.07
C ASN A 17 14.03 -10.67 -4.51
N GLY A 18 14.73 -10.12 -5.52
CA GLY A 18 14.43 -10.39 -6.93
C GLY A 18 13.02 -9.97 -7.35
N ILE A 19 12.45 -8.97 -6.67
CA ILE A 19 11.11 -8.47 -6.96
C ILE A 19 11.24 -7.47 -8.11
N VAL A 20 10.78 -7.88 -9.28
CA VAL A 20 10.63 -6.99 -10.43
C VAL A 20 9.35 -6.19 -10.24
N VAL A 21 9.49 -4.89 -10.05
CA VAL A 21 8.36 -3.96 -9.93
C VAL A 21 7.89 -3.62 -11.33
N ASP A 22 6.85 -4.29 -11.80
CA ASP A 22 6.31 -4.02 -13.12
C ASP A 22 5.47 -2.74 -13.11
N GLN A 23 5.92 -1.73 -13.84
CA GLN A 23 5.22 -0.45 -13.97
C GLN A 23 3.84 -0.64 -14.63
N ASN A 24 3.65 -1.69 -15.45
CA ASN A 24 2.36 -1.96 -16.08
C ASN A 24 1.31 -2.46 -15.10
N VAL A 25 1.72 -3.06 -13.98
CA VAL A 25 0.78 -3.46 -12.92
C VAL A 25 0.55 -2.33 -11.92
N LEU A 26 1.50 -1.40 -11.79
CA LEU A 26 1.40 -0.17 -11.00
C LEU A 26 0.65 0.95 -11.73
N GLN A 27 -0.33 0.60 -12.54
CA GLN A 27 -1.22 1.54 -13.18
C GLN A 27 -2.62 0.94 -13.21
N PHE A 28 -3.62 1.80 -13.10
CA PHE A 28 -5.02 1.43 -13.21
C PHE A 28 -5.73 2.50 -14.03
N GLU A 29 -6.46 2.09 -15.07
CA GLU A 29 -7.11 2.99 -16.04
C GLU A 29 -6.19 4.09 -16.61
N GLY A 30 -4.91 3.77 -16.80
CA GLY A 30 -3.90 4.70 -17.32
C GLY A 30 -3.32 5.68 -16.28
N SER A 31 -3.78 5.62 -15.04
CA SER A 31 -3.22 6.39 -13.93
C SER A 31 -2.18 5.57 -13.17
N PRO A 32 -0.94 6.07 -13.00
CA PRO A 32 0.08 5.38 -12.23
C PRO A 32 -0.28 5.36 -10.73
N ILE A 33 -0.14 4.20 -10.10
CA ILE A 33 -0.34 4.00 -8.68
C ILE A 33 1.00 4.22 -7.97
N ASP A 34 1.08 5.28 -7.19
CA ASP A 34 2.25 5.56 -6.36
C ASP A 34 2.23 4.67 -5.11
N LEU A 35 3.22 3.77 -5.00
CA LEU A 35 3.37 2.85 -3.87
C LEU A 35 3.64 3.57 -2.54
N HIS A 36 4.35 4.71 -2.57
CA HIS A 36 4.63 5.48 -1.36
C HIS A 36 3.37 6.19 -0.86
N ALA A 37 2.59 6.80 -1.77
CA ALA A 37 1.29 7.37 -1.43
C ALA A 37 0.38 6.28 -0.86
N LEU A 38 0.28 5.13 -1.53
CA LEU A 38 -0.49 3.98 -1.06
C LEU A 38 -0.08 3.53 0.34
N HIS A 39 1.22 3.40 0.59
CA HIS A 39 1.75 3.03 1.90
C HIS A 39 1.39 4.07 2.99
N THR A 40 1.49 5.36 2.67
CA THR A 40 1.15 6.45 3.59
C THR A 40 -0.33 6.46 3.94
N GLU A 41 -1.21 6.29 2.95
CA GLU A 41 -2.65 6.20 3.16
C GLU A 41 -3.02 5.00 4.03
N VAL A 42 -2.41 3.84 3.75
CA VAL A 42 -2.64 2.62 4.54
C VAL A 42 -2.19 2.78 5.99
N LEU A 43 -1.01 3.37 6.22
CA LEU A 43 -0.53 3.67 7.56
C LEU A 43 -1.40 4.70 8.28
N GLY A 44 -1.87 5.73 7.59
CA GLY A 44 -2.75 6.76 8.14
C GLY A 44 -4.09 6.22 8.63
N ILE A 45 -4.63 5.19 7.96
CA ILE A 45 -5.88 4.54 8.35
C ILE A 45 -5.67 3.57 9.53
N GLY A 46 -4.57 2.82 9.54
CA GLY A 46 -4.26 1.88 10.62
C GLY A 46 -3.64 0.57 10.16
N ALA A 47 -2.83 0.62 9.10
CA ALA A 47 -2.17 -0.50 8.45
C ALA A 47 -3.13 -1.52 7.79
N TRP A 48 -2.53 -2.51 7.13
CA TRP A 48 -3.23 -3.55 6.37
C TRP A 48 -4.37 -4.21 7.14
N ASP A 49 -4.13 -4.58 8.41
CA ASP A 49 -5.07 -5.38 9.19
C ASP A 49 -6.40 -4.65 9.44
N ARG A 50 -6.34 -3.38 9.84
CA ARG A 50 -7.53 -2.56 10.08
C ARG A 50 -8.32 -2.31 8.79
N ILE A 51 -7.61 -2.10 7.68
CA ILE A 51 -8.21 -1.88 6.37
C ILE A 51 -8.91 -3.15 5.87
N MET A 52 -8.29 -4.31 6.08
CA MET A 52 -8.86 -5.61 5.74
C MET A 52 -10.13 -5.90 6.56
N GLN A 53 -10.09 -5.67 7.88
CA GLN A 53 -11.24 -5.91 8.76
C GLN A 53 -12.46 -5.02 8.44
N ASN A 54 -12.21 -3.77 8.01
CA ASN A 54 -13.26 -2.78 7.76
C ASN A 54 -13.54 -2.56 6.26
N ASN A 55 -12.93 -3.37 5.38
CA ASN A 55 -13.02 -3.22 3.92
C ASN A 55 -12.77 -1.78 3.43
N LEU A 56 -11.70 -1.14 3.92
CA LEU A 56 -11.40 0.28 3.65
C LEU A 56 -10.57 0.50 2.38
N TRP A 57 -10.30 -0.54 1.59
CA TRP A 57 -9.60 -0.42 0.30
C TRP A 57 -10.24 0.56 -0.69
N PRO A 58 -11.58 0.64 -0.82
CA PRO A 58 -12.23 1.66 -1.64
C PRO A 58 -11.91 3.08 -1.16
N VAL A 59 -11.81 3.30 0.15
CA VAL A 59 -11.45 4.60 0.74
C VAL A 59 -10.01 4.97 0.40
N VAL A 60 -9.09 4.00 0.44
CA VAL A 60 -7.70 4.19 0.02
C VAL A 60 -7.63 4.55 -1.46
N ALA A 61 -8.37 3.84 -2.32
CA ALA A 61 -8.45 4.13 -3.75
C ALA A 61 -8.92 5.57 -4.02
N THR A 62 -10.00 6.00 -3.37
CA THR A 62 -10.50 7.38 -3.44
C THR A 62 -9.44 8.39 -3.04
N ARG A 63 -8.70 8.14 -1.94
CA ARG A 63 -7.64 9.04 -1.46
C ARG A 63 -6.44 9.12 -2.39
N LEU A 64 -6.18 8.06 -3.16
CA LEU A 64 -5.18 8.04 -4.22
C LEU A 64 -5.63 8.75 -5.51
N GLY A 65 -6.84 9.31 -5.52
CA GLY A 65 -7.40 10.00 -6.69
C GLY A 65 -8.20 9.09 -7.63
N PHE A 66 -8.39 7.82 -7.28
CA PHE A 66 -9.34 6.92 -7.96
C PHE A 66 -10.74 7.12 -7.35
N GLU A 67 -11.17 8.38 -7.26
CA GLU A 67 -12.50 8.71 -6.74
C GLU A 67 -13.55 7.97 -7.55
N GLN A 68 -14.38 7.19 -6.86
CA GLN A 68 -15.60 6.67 -7.45
C GLN A 68 -16.43 7.87 -7.84
N SER A 69 -16.50 8.13 -9.15
CA SER A 69 -17.32 9.20 -9.73
C SER A 69 -18.79 8.87 -9.54
N SER A 70 -19.28 8.99 -8.32
CA SER A 70 -20.70 8.83 -8.00
C SER A 70 -21.38 10.19 -8.10
N LYS A 71 -21.63 10.64 -9.33
CA LYS A 71 -22.79 11.49 -9.64
C LYS A 71 -23.04 11.54 -11.15
N ASN A 72 -23.82 10.62 -11.67
CA ASN A 72 -25.04 10.88 -12.45
C ASN A 72 -25.52 9.59 -13.11
N ASP A 73 -26.84 9.41 -13.06
CA ASP A 73 -27.62 8.42 -13.78
C ASP A 73 -27.05 8.09 -15.16
N THR A 74 -27.15 6.80 -15.50
CA THR A 74 -26.94 6.19 -16.82
C THR A 74 -25.52 5.69 -17.06
N GLU A 75 -25.34 4.39 -16.79
CA GLU A 75 -24.25 3.56 -17.31
C GLU A 75 -22.85 3.91 -16.76
N SER A 76 -22.52 3.40 -15.57
CA SER A 76 -21.15 3.50 -15.06
C SER A 76 -20.70 2.13 -14.59
N ALA A 77 -19.74 1.57 -15.33
CA ALA A 77 -19.12 0.29 -15.04
C ALA A 77 -18.68 0.21 -13.57
N ASP A 78 -18.85 -0.97 -12.97
CA ASP A 78 -18.48 -1.36 -11.60
C ASP A 78 -16.95 -1.32 -11.35
N THR A 79 -16.31 -0.18 -11.60
CA THR A 79 -14.85 -0.04 -11.51
C THR A 79 -14.35 0.10 -10.06
N GLY A 80 -15.25 0.53 -9.15
CA GLY A 80 -14.96 0.72 -7.72
C GLY A 80 -14.44 -0.52 -6.97
N PRO A 81 -15.10 -1.69 -7.05
CA PRO A 81 -14.58 -2.92 -6.44
C PRO A 81 -13.30 -3.42 -7.11
N LEU A 82 -13.16 -3.21 -8.42
CA LEU A 82 -12.00 -3.65 -9.20
C LEU A 82 -10.71 -2.92 -8.79
N ILE A 83 -10.75 -1.59 -8.62
CA ILE A 83 -9.56 -0.83 -8.17
C ILE A 83 -9.16 -1.23 -6.74
N ALA A 84 -10.14 -1.42 -5.85
CA ALA A 84 -9.88 -1.80 -4.46
C ALA A 84 -9.15 -3.15 -4.38
N GLU A 85 -9.63 -4.16 -5.10
CA GLU A 85 -8.95 -5.46 -5.20
C GLU A 85 -7.56 -5.37 -5.85
N HIS A 86 -7.41 -4.54 -6.88
CA HIS A 86 -6.14 -4.36 -7.58
C HIS A 86 -5.07 -3.76 -6.65
N ILE A 87 -5.40 -2.65 -5.99
CA ILE A 87 -4.53 -1.98 -5.01
C ILE A 87 -4.20 -2.93 -3.85
N GLN A 88 -5.18 -3.68 -3.35
CA GLN A 88 -4.98 -4.66 -2.29
C GLN A 88 -3.94 -5.72 -2.69
N LYS A 89 -4.05 -6.26 -3.92
CA LYS A 89 -3.09 -7.25 -4.45
C LYS A 89 -1.69 -6.65 -4.62
N LEU A 90 -1.59 -5.41 -5.13
CA LEU A 90 -0.33 -4.68 -5.27
C LEU A 90 0.35 -4.46 -3.92
N TYR A 91 -0.39 -3.95 -2.93
CA TYR A 91 0.14 -3.74 -1.58
C TYR A 91 0.67 -5.06 -1.00
N ARG A 92 -0.11 -6.14 -1.11
CA ARG A 92 0.31 -7.44 -0.60
C ARG A 92 1.59 -7.96 -1.28
N ARG A 93 1.77 -7.66 -2.57
CA ARG A 93 2.90 -8.16 -3.36
C ARG A 93 4.18 -7.37 -3.10
N TYR A 94 4.09 -6.04 -3.00
CA TYR A 94 5.25 -5.15 -2.99
C TYR A 94 5.55 -4.56 -1.61
N LEU A 95 4.52 -4.28 -0.81
CA LEU A 95 4.64 -3.55 0.46
C LEU A 95 4.56 -4.46 1.68
N TYR A 96 3.70 -5.48 1.66
CA TYR A 96 3.46 -6.32 2.83
C TYR A 96 4.72 -7.02 3.36
N ALA A 97 5.57 -7.52 2.47
CA ALA A 97 6.83 -8.15 2.87
C ALA A 97 7.84 -7.13 3.43
N LEU A 98 7.89 -5.93 2.85
CA LEU A 98 8.71 -4.82 3.34
C LEU A 98 8.26 -4.41 4.75
N ASP A 99 6.95 -4.20 4.95
CA ASP A 99 6.36 -3.87 6.24
C ASP A 99 6.64 -4.93 7.29
N ASN A 100 6.52 -6.22 6.93
CA ASN A 100 6.77 -7.30 7.87
C ASN A 100 8.22 -7.27 8.39
N ILE A 101 9.19 -7.04 7.51
CA ILE A 101 10.60 -6.92 7.88
C ILE A 101 10.83 -5.69 8.74
N PHE A 102 10.23 -4.57 8.38
CA PHE A 102 10.37 -3.32 9.09
C PHE A 102 9.76 -3.39 10.51
N LEU A 103 8.54 -3.91 10.62
CA LEU A 103 7.86 -4.17 11.89
C LEU A 103 8.64 -5.17 12.75
N THR A 104 9.09 -6.29 12.20
CA THR A 104 9.91 -7.27 12.93
C THR A 104 11.20 -6.63 13.46
N SER A 105 11.86 -5.80 12.65
CA SER A 105 13.07 -5.09 13.03
C SER A 105 12.81 -4.07 14.15
N ILE A 106 11.73 -3.28 14.05
CA ILE A 106 11.35 -2.31 15.09
C ILE A 106 10.94 -3.02 16.38
N SER A 107 10.13 -4.07 16.30
CA SER A 107 9.73 -4.88 17.45
C SER A 107 10.94 -5.49 18.16
N ALA A 108 11.93 -5.97 17.40
CA ALA A 108 13.18 -6.46 17.96
C ALA A 108 13.97 -5.34 18.69
N ILE A 109 14.07 -4.14 18.11
CA ILE A 109 14.73 -3.00 18.75
C ILE A 109 14.01 -2.58 20.04
N LEU A 110 12.68 -2.53 20.03
CA LEU A 110 11.86 -2.18 21.19
C LEU A 110 11.96 -3.25 22.29
N ALA A 111 11.97 -4.54 21.93
CA ALA A 111 12.17 -5.64 22.88
C ALA A 111 13.57 -5.61 23.50
N SER A 112 14.60 -5.26 22.70
CA SER A 112 15.98 -5.14 23.18
C SER A 112 16.15 -4.00 24.21
N LYS A 113 15.34 -2.94 24.12
CA LYS A 113 15.35 -1.82 25.08
C LYS A 113 14.71 -2.15 26.44
N GLN A 114 13.90 -3.21 26.54
CA GLN A 114 13.26 -3.63 27.79
C GLN A 114 14.14 -4.53 28.67
N GLN A 115 15.29 -5.00 28.16
CA GLN A 115 16.16 -5.94 28.88
C GLN A 115 17.41 -5.27 29.50
N GLN A 116 17.43 -3.93 29.60
CA GLN A 116 18.51 -3.15 30.23
C GLN A 116 18.05 -2.28 31.44
N SER A 117 16.91 -2.59 32.06
CA SER A 117 16.50 -1.97 33.35
C SER A 117 16.54 -2.96 34.50
#